data_AF-B0VFV7-F1
#
_entry.id   AF-B0VFV7-F1
#
_cell.length_a   1.000
_cell.length_b   1.000
_cell.length_c   1.000
_cell.angle_alpha   90.00
_cell.angle_beta   90.00
_cell.angle_gamma   90.00
#
_symmetry.space_group_name_H-M   'P 1'
#
loop_
_entity.id
_entity.type
_entity.pdbx_description
1 polymer ?
#
loop_
_entity_poly.entity_id
_entity_poly.type
_entity_poly.pdbx_seq_one_letter_code
_entity_poly.pdbx_strand_id
1 'polypeptide(L)'
;MEVIMKVTVKEGIKGFSGKLDGAIYYYHPRLKRTLMRRAPQMPIQEKNLEYAAIAKQIKAINPSDAYRSDFKNYLNLLRDRDDSVRVPSWYSLFVKMLWAMQAKYPEQVNLKTITKTQILEQQLPCRSVKNAVEDDLLPKVPGYQYLDNEI
;
A
#
# COMPACT_ATOMS: atom_id res chain seq x y z
N MET A 1 -29.70 -23.79 -26.65
CA MET A 1 -28.85 -23.13 -27.66
C MET A 1 -27.86 -22.23 -26.94
N GLU A 2 -26.60 -22.63 -26.84
CA GLU A 2 -25.53 -21.75 -26.32
C GLU A 2 -25.15 -20.74 -27.41
N VAL A 3 -25.36 -19.46 -27.13
CA VAL A 3 -24.93 -18.38 -28.02
C VAL A 3 -23.44 -18.13 -27.76
N ILE A 4 -22.58 -18.69 -28.61
CA ILE A 4 -21.15 -18.39 -28.63
C ILE A 4 -20.99 -16.98 -29.22
N MET A 5 -20.85 -15.98 -28.35
CA MET A 5 -20.69 -14.59 -28.76
C MET A 5 -19.24 -14.36 -29.24
N LYS A 6 -19.04 -14.31 -30.55
CA LYS A 6 -17.73 -14.06 -31.19
C LYS A 6 -17.66 -12.58 -31.58
N VAL A 7 -16.93 -11.78 -30.81
CA VAL A 7 -16.76 -10.35 -31.08
C VAL A 7 -15.71 -10.16 -32.17
N THR A 8 -16.13 -9.69 -33.35
CA THR A 8 -15.25 -9.22 -34.43
C THR A 8 -15.18 -7.70 -34.37
N VAL A 9 -14.02 -7.17 -33.99
CA VAL A 9 -13.71 -5.74 -34.12
C VAL A 9 -13.41 -5.41 -35.59
N LYS A 10 -14.14 -4.43 -36.13
CA LYS A 10 -13.91 -3.88 -37.47
C LYS A 10 -12.55 -3.17 -37.49
N GLU A 11 -11.84 -3.28 -38.61
CA GLU A 11 -10.41 -3.06 -38.79
C GLU A 11 -9.76 -1.90 -38.02
N GLY A 12 -8.54 -2.13 -37.52
CA GLY A 12 -7.60 -1.06 -37.17
C GLY A 12 -7.20 -0.91 -35.70
N ILE A 13 -7.89 -1.55 -34.75
CA ILE A 13 -7.56 -1.35 -33.31
C ILE A 13 -6.42 -2.27 -32.86
N LYS A 14 -5.18 -1.92 -33.24
CA LYS A 14 -3.98 -2.41 -32.55
C LYS A 14 -3.95 -1.80 -31.15
N GLY A 15 -4.15 -2.64 -30.11
CA GLY A 15 -3.84 -2.25 -28.73
C GLY A 15 -5.00 -1.80 -27.85
N PHE A 16 -6.24 -2.24 -28.10
CA PHE A 16 -7.32 -2.01 -27.12
C PHE A 16 -7.03 -2.81 -25.84
N SER A 17 -6.57 -2.12 -24.80
CA SER A 17 -6.40 -2.64 -23.45
C SER A 17 -7.19 -1.80 -22.47
N GLY A 18 -7.96 -2.43 -21.58
CA GLY A 18 -8.73 -1.69 -20.58
C GLY A 18 -10.08 -2.31 -20.26
N LYS A 19 -10.90 -1.55 -19.55
CA LYS A 19 -12.26 -1.92 -19.18
C LYS A 19 -13.25 -1.10 -20.01
N LEU A 20 -14.19 -1.77 -20.66
CA LEU A 20 -15.30 -1.13 -21.37
C LEU A 20 -16.56 -1.97 -21.13
N ASP A 21 -17.63 -1.32 -20.65
CA ASP A 21 -18.97 -1.91 -20.48
C ASP A 21 -18.98 -3.30 -19.78
N GLY A 22 -18.33 -3.40 -18.62
CA GLY A 22 -18.27 -4.66 -17.88
C GLY A 22 -17.43 -5.76 -18.54
N ALA A 23 -16.64 -5.44 -19.57
CA ALA A 23 -15.66 -6.32 -20.19
C ALA A 23 -14.23 -5.79 -20.04
N ILE A 24 -13.28 -6.72 -20.06
CA ILE A 24 -11.84 -6.46 -20.02
C ILE A 24 -11.24 -6.88 -21.35
N TYR A 25 -10.54 -5.96 -21.98
CA TYR A 25 -9.78 -6.16 -23.20
C TYR A 25 -8.30 -6.21 -22.87
N TYR A 26 -7.60 -7.21 -23.38
CA TYR A 26 -6.15 -7.33 -23.21
C TYR A 26 -5.51 -8.11 -24.35
N TYR A 27 -4.25 -7.80 -24.65
CA TYR A 27 -3.47 -8.55 -25.62
C TYR A 27 -2.93 -9.84 -24.98
N HIS A 28 -3.19 -10.99 -25.61
CA HIS A 28 -2.64 -12.26 -25.18
C HIS A 28 -1.37 -12.60 -25.98
N PRO A 29 -0.16 -12.54 -25.38
CA PRO A 29 1.11 -12.65 -26.11
C PRO A 29 1.26 -13.99 -26.84
N ARG A 30 0.87 -15.10 -26.20
CA ARG A 30 0.91 -16.44 -26.82
C ARG A 30 0.00 -16.60 -28.04
N LEU A 31 -1.21 -16.03 -27.99
CA LEU A 31 -2.21 -16.15 -29.06
C LEU A 31 -2.06 -15.06 -30.13
N LYS A 32 -1.19 -14.07 -29.89
CA LYS A 32 -0.95 -12.90 -30.73
C LYS A 32 -2.24 -12.17 -31.14
N ARG A 33 -3.21 -12.09 -30.21
CA ARG A 33 -4.56 -11.54 -30.44
C ARG A 33 -5.03 -10.77 -29.20
N THR A 34 -5.87 -9.76 -29.42
CA THR A 34 -6.63 -9.11 -28.36
C THR A 34 -7.81 -9.99 -27.98
N LEU A 35 -7.92 -10.30 -26.69
CA LEU A 35 -9.04 -11.04 -26.12
C LEU A 35 -9.94 -10.07 -25.36
N MET A 36 -11.23 -10.39 -25.38
CA MET A 36 -12.24 -9.80 -24.50
C MET A 36 -12.69 -10.88 -23.54
N ARG A 37 -12.81 -10.53 -22.26
CA ARG A 37 -13.53 -11.35 -21.27
C ARG A 37 -14.50 -10.48 -20.47
N ARG A 38 -15.57 -11.06 -19.94
CA ARG A 38 -16.39 -10.38 -18.93
C ARG A 38 -15.50 -10.00 -17.74
N ALA A 39 -15.65 -8.78 -17.23
CA ALA A 39 -14.98 -8.35 -16.02
C ALA A 39 -15.44 -9.25 -14.86
N PRO A 40 -14.52 -9.84 -14.09
CA PRO A 40 -14.91 -10.65 -12.96
C PRO A 40 -15.65 -9.77 -11.95
N GLN A 41 -16.82 -10.23 -11.54
CA GLN A 41 -17.54 -9.66 -10.39
C GLN A 41 -17.10 -10.44 -9.16
N MET A 42 -16.21 -9.85 -8.37
CA MET A 42 -15.77 -10.45 -7.12
C MET A 42 -16.77 -10.06 -6.03
N PRO A 43 -17.27 -11.01 -5.21
CA PRO A 43 -18.13 -10.66 -4.10
C PRO A 43 -17.37 -9.78 -3.10
N ILE A 44 -18.08 -8.82 -2.50
CA ILE A 44 -17.54 -8.05 -1.39
C ILE A 44 -17.46 -8.98 -0.18
N GLN A 45 -16.25 -9.13 0.35
CA GLN A 45 -15.99 -9.87 1.59
C GLN A 45 -15.92 -8.89 2.75
N GLU A 46 -16.30 -9.33 3.95
CA GLU A 46 -16.21 -8.53 5.18
C GLU A 46 -14.79 -7.98 5.40
N LYS A 47 -13.78 -8.82 5.14
CA LYS A 47 -12.36 -8.44 5.21
C LYS A 47 -12.00 -7.28 4.26
N ASN A 48 -12.65 -7.17 3.11
CA ASN A 48 -12.41 -6.06 2.18
C ASN A 48 -12.91 -4.73 2.79
N LEU A 49 -14.07 -4.77 3.46
CA LEU A 49 -14.62 -3.62 4.17
C LEU A 49 -13.73 -3.23 5.34
N GLU A 50 -13.22 -4.23 6.06
CA GLU A 50 -12.28 -4.04 7.18
C GLU A 50 -10.99 -3.34 6.73
N TYR A 51 -10.32 -3.85 5.68
CA TYR A 51 -9.13 -3.22 5.14
C TYR A 51 -9.40 -1.82 4.60
N ALA A 52 -10.56 -1.58 3.99
CA ALA A 52 -10.95 -0.25 3.54
C ALA A 52 -11.11 0.74 4.72
N ALA A 53 -11.72 0.29 5.82
CA ALA A 53 -11.85 1.10 7.04
C ALA A 53 -10.47 1.41 7.65
N ILE A 54 -9.60 0.42 7.78
CA ILE A 54 -8.22 0.59 8.27
C ILE A 54 -7.45 1.57 7.37
N ALA A 55 -7.53 1.42 6.05
CA ALA A 55 -6.83 2.32 5.12
C ALA A 55 -7.32 3.77 5.26
N LYS A 56 -8.62 3.99 5.47
CA LYS A 56 -9.19 5.31 5.74
C LYS A 56 -8.68 5.87 7.08
N GLN A 57 -8.62 5.04 8.11
CA GLN A 57 -8.13 5.43 9.43
C GLN A 57 -6.64 5.81 9.40
N ILE A 58 -5.80 5.00 8.77
CA ILE A 58 -4.37 5.29 8.60
C ILE A 58 -4.17 6.60 7.84
N LYS A 59 -4.96 6.84 6.79
CA LYS A 59 -4.90 8.09 6.04
C LYS A 59 -5.29 9.30 6.90
N ALA A 60 -6.22 9.13 7.84
CA ALA A 60 -6.68 10.19 8.74
C ALA A 60 -5.63 10.60 9.79
N ILE A 61 -4.60 9.77 10.06
CA ILE A 61 -3.47 10.14 10.91
C ILE A 61 -2.78 11.41 10.37
N ASN A 62 -2.75 11.57 9.04
CA ASN A 62 -2.20 12.73 8.34
C ASN A 62 -0.85 13.23 8.92
N PRO A 63 0.24 12.45 8.74
CA PRO A 63 1.56 12.80 9.27
C PRO A 63 2.05 14.18 8.84
N SER A 64 2.82 14.86 9.69
CA SER A 64 3.48 16.14 9.42
C SER A 64 4.43 16.05 8.21
N ASP A 65 4.68 17.17 7.52
CA ASP A 65 5.59 17.16 6.37
C ASP A 65 7.06 16.87 6.76
N ALA A 66 7.46 17.26 7.96
CA ALA A 66 8.76 16.93 8.53
C ALA A 66 8.90 15.41 8.73
N TYR A 67 7.91 14.76 9.35
CA TYR A 67 7.87 13.30 9.49
C TYR A 67 7.90 12.58 8.13
N ARG A 68 7.16 13.09 7.14
CA ARG A 68 7.20 12.54 5.77
C ARG A 68 8.58 12.68 5.15
N SER A 69 9.29 13.77 5.41
CA SER A 69 10.66 13.99 4.95
C SER A 69 11.59 12.94 5.56
N ASP A 70 11.49 12.69 6.86
CA ASP A 70 12.27 11.66 7.55
C ASP A 70 12.04 10.28 6.95
N PHE A 71 10.79 9.91 6.68
CA PHE A 71 10.46 8.64 6.02
C PHE A 71 11.03 8.52 4.61
N LYS A 72 11.07 9.61 3.84
CA LYS A 72 11.69 9.62 2.50
C LYS A 72 13.20 9.43 2.61
N ASN A 73 13.84 10.16 3.51
CA ASN A 73 15.28 10.05 3.77
C ASN A 73 15.64 8.64 4.23
N TYR A 74 14.90 8.09 5.18
CA TYR A 74 15.05 6.72 5.65
C TYR A 74 14.89 5.70 4.51
N LEU A 75 13.85 5.83 3.68
CA LEU A 75 13.61 4.90 2.57
C LEU A 75 14.75 4.93 1.55
N ASN A 76 15.34 6.11 1.28
CA ASN A 76 16.50 6.22 0.41
C ASN A 76 17.72 5.52 1.04
N LEU A 77 18.03 5.80 2.31
CA LEU A 77 19.11 5.13 3.04
C LEU A 77 18.96 3.61 3.06
N LEU A 78 17.72 3.12 3.18
CA LEU A 78 17.41 1.69 3.17
C LEU A 78 17.65 1.08 1.78
N ARG A 79 17.26 1.77 0.70
CA ARG A 79 17.46 1.31 -0.68
C ARG A 79 18.93 1.32 -1.09
N ASP A 80 19.69 2.33 -0.67
CA ASP A 80 21.12 2.43 -0.97
C ASP A 80 21.94 1.25 -0.37
N ARG A 81 21.37 0.56 0.62
CA ARG A 81 21.99 -0.60 1.29
C ARG A 81 21.51 -1.93 0.77
N ASP A 82 20.27 -1.98 0.30
CA ASP A 82 19.60 -3.20 -0.07
C ASP A 82 18.77 -2.99 -1.34
N ASP A 83 19.38 -3.35 -2.47
CA ASP A 83 18.77 -3.32 -3.80
C ASP A 83 17.54 -4.25 -3.93
N SER A 84 17.33 -5.15 -2.97
CA SER A 84 16.15 -6.03 -2.93
C SER A 84 14.91 -5.33 -2.38
N VAL A 85 15.03 -4.15 -1.76
CA VAL A 85 13.91 -3.42 -1.17
C VAL A 85 12.90 -3.01 -2.25
N ARG A 86 11.76 -3.71 -2.28
CA ARG A 86 10.65 -3.47 -3.23
C ARG A 86 9.56 -2.53 -2.69
N VAL A 87 9.87 -1.66 -1.74
CA VAL A 87 8.89 -0.71 -1.18
C VAL A 87 8.86 0.54 -2.06
N PRO A 88 7.75 0.88 -2.75
CA PRO A 88 7.77 1.91 -3.80
C PRO A 88 7.75 3.34 -3.26
N SER A 89 7.15 3.58 -2.10
CA SER A 89 6.94 4.93 -1.54
C SER A 89 7.06 4.96 -0.02
N TRP A 90 7.32 6.16 0.51
CA TRP A 90 7.33 6.44 1.95
C TRP A 90 6.03 5.97 2.63
N TYR A 91 4.88 6.20 1.97
CA TYR A 91 3.58 5.80 2.51
C TYR A 91 3.43 4.29 2.58
N SER A 92 3.98 3.57 1.60
CA SER A 92 3.98 2.09 1.62
C SER A 92 4.83 1.55 2.77
N LEU A 93 5.97 2.20 3.05
CA LEU A 93 6.82 1.87 4.20
C LEU A 93 6.12 2.17 5.51
N PHE A 94 5.50 3.35 5.62
CA PHE A 94 4.72 3.78 6.79
C PHE A 94 3.59 2.79 7.10
N VAL A 95 2.79 2.39 6.11
CA VAL A 95 1.73 1.39 6.29
C VAL A 95 2.31 0.05 6.73
N LYS A 96 3.42 -0.42 6.14
CA LYS A 96 4.09 -1.67 6.57
C LYS A 96 4.54 -1.60 8.03
N MET A 97 5.14 -0.49 8.45
CA MET A 97 5.55 -0.27 9.83
C MET A 97 4.35 -0.30 10.78
N LEU A 98 3.22 0.34 10.43
CA LEU A 98 2.01 0.30 11.26
C LEU A 98 1.45 -1.11 11.42
N TRP A 99 1.49 -1.94 10.37
CA TRP A 99 1.11 -3.35 10.46
C TRP A 99 2.08 -4.15 11.33
N ALA A 100 3.39 -3.89 11.22
CA ALA A 100 4.38 -4.50 12.11
C ALA A 100 4.14 -4.12 13.58
N MET A 101 3.77 -2.85 13.83
CA MET A 101 3.44 -2.36 15.16
C MET A 101 2.19 -3.03 15.74
N GLN A 102 1.11 -3.16 14.97
CA GLN A 102 -0.08 -3.90 15.42
C GLN A 102 0.24 -5.38 15.67
N ALA A 103 1.09 -6.00 14.84
CA ALA A 103 1.50 -7.38 15.06
C ALA A 103 2.33 -7.56 16.33
N LYS A 104 3.18 -6.59 16.67
CA LYS A 104 4.02 -6.59 17.87
C LYS A 104 3.22 -6.25 19.14
N TYR A 105 2.24 -5.35 19.05
CA TYR A 105 1.43 -4.86 20.17
C TYR A 105 -0.08 -5.00 19.93
N PRO A 106 -0.61 -6.23 19.74
CA PRO A 106 -2.01 -6.44 19.36
C PRO A 106 -3.01 -5.97 20.43
N GLU A 107 -2.61 -5.92 21.70
CA GLU A 107 -3.46 -5.47 22.81
C GLU A 107 -3.52 -3.94 22.95
N GLN A 108 -2.50 -3.23 22.47
CA GLN A 108 -2.38 -1.77 22.62
C GLN A 108 -2.74 -1.02 21.33
N VAL A 109 -2.48 -1.65 20.18
CA VAL A 109 -2.60 -1.00 18.87
C VAL A 109 -3.71 -1.66 18.06
N ASN A 110 -4.73 -0.87 17.71
CA ASN A 110 -5.76 -1.25 16.76
C ASN A 110 -5.82 -0.26 15.60
N LEU A 111 -5.40 -0.69 14.41
CA LEU A 111 -5.35 0.17 13.23
C LEU A 111 -6.74 0.61 12.72
N LYS A 112 -7.83 -0.02 13.18
CA LYS A 112 -9.19 0.44 12.86
C LYS A 112 -9.56 1.75 13.56
N THR A 113 -8.93 2.02 14.71
CA THR A 113 -9.29 3.14 15.60
C THR A 113 -8.09 4.04 15.93
N ILE A 114 -6.90 3.71 15.41
CA ILE A 114 -5.67 4.46 15.70
C ILE A 114 -5.81 5.94 15.33
N THR A 115 -5.34 6.84 16.19
CA THR A 115 -5.36 8.28 15.95
C THR A 115 -3.98 8.89 16.16
N LYS A 116 -3.74 10.06 15.56
CA LYS A 116 -2.51 10.82 15.79
C LYS A 116 -2.33 11.19 17.26
N THR A 117 -3.39 11.61 17.93
CA THR A 117 -3.38 11.94 19.38
C THR A 117 -2.97 10.74 20.22
N GLN A 118 -3.55 9.56 19.96
CA GLN A 118 -3.19 8.33 20.65
C GLN A 118 -1.70 8.00 20.49
N ILE A 119 -1.15 8.15 19.28
CA ILE A 119 0.27 7.87 19.00
C ILE A 119 1.18 8.73 19.88
N LEU A 120 0.85 10.02 20.04
CA LEU A 120 1.64 10.96 20.82
C LEU A 120 1.45 10.75 22.33
N GLU A 121 0.22 10.61 22.80
CA GLU A 121 -0.08 10.45 24.24
C GLU A 121 0.44 9.13 24.81
N GLN A 122 0.27 8.03 24.07
CA GLN A 122 0.75 6.70 24.48
C GLN A 122 2.21 6.45 24.10
N GLN A 123 2.88 7.45 23.52
CA GLN A 123 4.29 7.37 23.11
C GLN A 123 4.56 6.16 22.21
N LEU A 124 3.62 5.86 21.30
CA LEU A 124 3.71 4.68 20.44
C LEU A 124 4.99 4.76 19.57
N PRO A 125 5.65 3.62 19.28
CA PRO A 125 6.94 3.65 18.60
C PRO A 125 6.91 4.27 17.20
N CYS A 126 5.75 4.30 16.53
CA CYS A 126 5.60 4.94 15.22
C CYS A 126 5.63 6.47 15.24
N ARG A 127 5.71 7.12 16.41
CA ARG A 127 5.68 8.59 16.53
C ARG A 127 6.83 9.31 15.82
N SER A 128 7.97 8.66 15.65
CA SER A 128 9.11 9.14 14.85
C SER A 128 9.77 7.94 14.14
N VAL A 129 10.54 8.20 13.07
CA VAL A 129 11.30 7.12 12.40
C VAL A 129 12.33 6.53 13.34
N LYS A 130 13.04 7.38 14.09
CA LYS A 130 14.00 6.98 15.11
C LYS A 130 13.42 5.97 16.09
N ASN A 131 12.27 6.27 16.70
CA ASN A 131 11.66 5.39 17.68
C ASN A 131 11.18 4.06 17.05
N ALA A 132 10.69 4.10 15.81
CA ALA A 132 10.30 2.88 15.10
C ALA A 132 11.50 1.96 14.82
N VAL A 133 12.67 2.53 14.54
CA VAL A 133 13.92 1.78 14.37
C VAL A 133 14.46 1.26 15.70
N GLU A 134 14.38 2.05 16.77
CA GLU A 134 14.78 1.63 18.12
C GLU A 134 13.91 0.49 18.65
N ASP A 135 12.64 0.45 18.26
CA ASP A 135 11.69 -0.60 18.61
C ASP A 135 11.68 -1.77 17.60
N ASP A 136 12.66 -1.85 16.70
CA ASP A 136 12.79 -2.92 15.69
C ASP A 136 11.54 -3.09 14.78
N LEU A 137 10.70 -2.06 14.64
CA LEU A 137 9.62 -2.03 13.64
C LEU A 137 10.17 -1.77 12.23
N LEU A 138 11.33 -1.11 12.17
CA LEU A 138 12.06 -0.77 10.97
C LEU A 138 13.52 -1.23 11.11
N PRO A 139 14.17 -1.70 10.03
CA PRO A 139 15.59 -2.07 10.07
C PRO A 139 16.51 -0.91 10.51
N LYS A 140 17.59 -1.23 11.21
CA LYS A 140 18.59 -0.24 11.63
C LYS A 140 19.40 0.26 10.44
N VAL A 141 19.40 1.58 10.22
CA VAL A 141 20.22 2.25 9.19
C VAL A 141 20.97 3.45 9.79
N PRO A 142 22.31 3.53 9.73
CA PRO A 142 23.12 4.69 10.07
C PRO A 142 22.48 6.04 9.74
N GLY A 143 22.51 6.94 10.72
CA GLY A 143 21.86 8.25 10.63
C GLY A 143 20.39 8.25 11.06
N TYR A 144 19.80 7.07 11.36
CA TYR A 144 18.41 7.01 11.86
C TYR A 144 18.20 7.82 13.14
N GLN A 145 19.25 8.05 13.93
CA GLN A 145 19.16 8.81 15.18
C GLN A 145 18.75 10.28 14.99
N TYR A 146 18.91 10.82 13.78
CA TYR A 146 18.55 12.19 13.41
C TYR A 146 17.16 12.31 12.78
N LEU A 147 16.43 11.20 12.65
CA LEU A 147 15.11 11.14 12.04
C LEU A 147 14.02 11.13 13.13
N ASP A 148 14.04 12.17 13.95
CA ASP A 148 13.26 12.30 15.18
C ASP A 148 12.07 13.26 15.07
N ASN A 149 11.71 13.71 13.85
CA ASN A 149 10.53 14.55 13.68
C ASN A 149 9.27 13.75 14.05
N GLU A 150 8.36 14.37 14.79
CA GLU A 150 7.12 13.72 15.22
C GLU A 150 6.02 13.74 14.15
N ILE A 151 5.20 12.69 14.18
CA ILE A 151 4.08 12.43 13.27
C ILE A 151 3.04 13.54 13.26
#